data_AF-A0AAU9KZ54-F1
#
_entry.id   AF-A0AAU9KZ54-F1
#
_cell.length_a   1.000
_cell.length_b   1.000
_cell.length_c   1.000
_cell.angle_alpha   90.00
_cell.angle_beta   90.00
_cell.angle_gamma   90.00
#
_symmetry.space_group_name_H-M   'P 1'
#
loop_
_entity.id
_entity.type
_entity.pdbx_description
1 polymer ?
#
loop_
_entity_poly.entity_id
_entity_poly.type
_entity_poly.pdbx_seq_one_letter_code
_entity_poly.pdbx_strand_id
1 'polypeptide(L)'
;MLTPEAGSIPQLLATFQNEWDAVMLETFTLKQHLEQTRQELSHALYQHDAACRVIARLNAENATLKERLMQPVVDEAKDVEMTVSLATLGPEILANVDAKQKELAKKRKEFKKKDGPQRAALLNDLDGWKMVSSHTLHDSDRPGVTCVAIDSKRPTLVATGGVDKHAKVFDTDKQQLVATLTGHSKKLSHVEFHPTSDIVLTASHDKTVKLWTPQEEGYGVGYTLDSFDDAVTSASIHPTGNYVLSGSLDATWAIHDVRRGQLLSRYTLNGELALPDAAVDKPKKAANETRCARFHPDGGIFGTAAKSKLVQMWAVNTLSNVVTFEGHAALVTTLAFSENGYHLASGSEDGVVKLWDLRKATSFYELCLKKEQPKLKLGSIYAINFDASGSHFAVASAQSVQVLKEVSKNHWEVVKSFSDHKATVTGVQFAQDSSFLVSTSMDRSLKLYR
;
A
#
# COMPACT_ATOMS: atom_id res chain seq x y z
N MET A 1 40.93 -55.78 -27.31
CA MET A 1 41.62 -57.05 -27.61
C MET A 1 42.65 -57.27 -26.52
N LEU A 2 42.44 -58.29 -25.68
CA LEU A 2 43.46 -59.08 -24.96
C LEU A 2 42.66 -60.13 -24.19
N THR A 3 42.52 -61.30 -24.79
CA THR A 3 42.04 -62.52 -24.11
C THR A 3 43.04 -62.86 -23.01
N PRO A 4 42.62 -63.07 -21.75
CA PRO A 4 43.55 -63.61 -20.77
C PRO A 4 43.78 -65.09 -21.10
N GLU A 5 44.95 -65.40 -21.65
CA GLU A 5 45.47 -66.76 -21.69
C GLU A 5 45.82 -67.18 -20.26
N ALA A 6 44.81 -67.55 -19.47
CA ALA A 6 45.02 -68.21 -18.19
C ALA A 6 45.31 -69.70 -18.46
N GLY A 7 46.57 -70.01 -18.77
CA GLY A 7 47.03 -71.34 -19.14
C GLY A 7 46.99 -72.41 -18.03
N SER A 8 46.67 -72.05 -16.78
CA SER A 8 46.50 -73.02 -15.67
C SER A 8 45.79 -72.40 -14.44
N ILE A 9 45.15 -73.23 -13.61
CA ILE A 9 44.47 -72.80 -12.35
C ILE A 9 45.42 -72.01 -11.41
N PRO A 10 46.69 -72.41 -11.20
CA PRO A 10 47.63 -71.63 -10.39
C PRO A 10 47.90 -70.22 -10.94
N GLN A 11 47.90 -70.05 -12.27
CA GLN A 11 48.15 -68.77 -12.90
C GLN A 11 46.95 -67.82 -12.75
N LEU A 12 45.72 -68.35 -12.80
CA LEU A 12 44.50 -67.58 -12.53
C LEU A 12 44.45 -67.08 -11.07
N LEU A 13 44.85 -67.91 -10.11
CA LEU A 13 44.95 -67.52 -8.70
C LEU A 13 46.00 -66.42 -8.49
N ALA A 14 47.15 -66.52 -9.16
CA ALA A 14 48.18 -65.49 -9.11
C ALA A 14 47.69 -64.14 -9.69
N THR A 15 46.95 -64.17 -10.81
CA THR A 15 46.36 -62.95 -11.37
C THR A 15 45.31 -62.34 -10.45
N PHE A 16 44.46 -63.15 -9.82
CA PHE A 16 43.47 -62.64 -8.86
C PHE A 16 44.14 -62.02 -7.64
N GLN A 17 45.22 -62.61 -7.13
CA GLN A 17 45.98 -62.02 -6.02
C GLN A 17 46.56 -60.66 -6.40
N ASN A 18 47.15 -60.53 -7.59
CA ASN A 18 47.72 -59.27 -8.06
C ASN A 18 46.65 -58.16 -8.21
N GLU A 19 45.48 -58.49 -8.78
CA GLU A 19 44.37 -57.53 -8.88
C GLU A 19 43.83 -57.15 -7.48
N TRP A 20 43.72 -58.12 -6.57
CA TRP A 20 43.33 -57.84 -5.19
C TRP A 20 44.33 -56.95 -4.45
N ASP A 21 45.63 -57.19 -4.61
CA ASP A 21 46.67 -56.38 -4.00
C ASP A 21 46.65 -54.94 -4.55
N ALA A 22 46.44 -54.78 -5.86
CA ALA A 22 46.27 -53.47 -6.50
C ALA A 22 45.03 -52.73 -5.97
N VAL A 23 43.87 -53.40 -5.90
CA VAL A 23 42.62 -52.82 -5.37
C VAL A 23 42.77 -52.44 -3.90
N MET A 24 43.45 -53.26 -3.10
CA MET A 24 43.69 -52.96 -1.69
C MET A 24 44.58 -51.74 -1.51
N LEU A 25 45.61 -51.59 -2.34
CA LEU A 25 46.52 -50.45 -2.31
C LEU A 25 45.80 -49.16 -2.73
N GLU A 26 45.02 -49.20 -3.82
CA GLU A 26 44.19 -48.07 -4.25
C GLU A 26 43.12 -47.69 -3.22
N THR A 27 42.49 -48.68 -2.58
CA THR A 27 41.52 -48.41 -1.52
C THR A 27 42.17 -47.76 -0.29
N PHE A 28 43.42 -48.12 0.00
CA PHE A 28 44.19 -47.52 1.10
C PHE A 28 44.57 -46.07 0.80
N THR A 29 45.09 -45.78 -0.40
CA THR A 29 45.42 -44.40 -0.83
C THR A 29 44.16 -43.52 -0.87
N LEU A 30 43.03 -44.05 -1.36
CA LEU A 30 41.77 -43.33 -1.39
C LEU A 30 41.27 -42.99 0.02
N LYS A 31 41.39 -43.92 0.97
CA LYS A 31 41.05 -43.67 2.39
C LYS A 31 41.95 -42.61 3.02
N GLN A 32 43.25 -42.64 2.69
CA GLN A 32 44.19 -41.63 3.18
C GLN A 32 43.83 -40.23 2.66
N HIS A 33 43.50 -40.10 1.37
CA HIS A 33 43.04 -38.83 0.79
C HIS A 33 41.71 -38.36 1.40
N LEU A 34 40.78 -39.27 1.67
CA LEU A 34 39.52 -38.93 2.34
C LEU A 34 39.78 -38.38 3.75
N GLU A 35 40.66 -39.00 4.52
CA GLU A 35 40.96 -38.53 5.88
C GLU A 35 41.67 -37.16 5.85
N GLN A 36 42.59 -36.95 4.89
CA GLN A 36 43.27 -35.66 4.71
C GLN A 36 42.27 -34.54 4.33
N THR A 37 41.43 -34.76 3.33
CA THR A 37 40.43 -33.77 2.89
C THR A 37 39.42 -33.45 4.00
N ARG A 38 39.06 -34.45 4.81
CA ARG A 38 38.21 -34.25 5.99
C ARG A 38 38.88 -33.37 7.05
N GLN A 39 40.19 -33.52 7.28
CA GLN A 39 40.93 -32.65 8.20
C GLN A 39 41.02 -31.22 7.68
N GLU A 40 41.30 -31.04 6.39
CA GLU A 40 41.33 -29.72 5.73
C GLU A 40 39.96 -29.02 5.80
N LEU A 41 38.88 -29.75 5.53
CA LEU A 41 37.51 -29.23 5.65
C LEU A 41 37.19 -28.80 7.09
N SER A 42 37.58 -29.62 8.07
CA SER A 42 37.36 -29.31 9.49
C SER A 42 38.09 -28.02 9.88
N HIS A 43 39.34 -27.85 9.44
CA HIS A 43 40.11 -26.64 9.67
C HIS A 43 39.50 -25.41 9.00
N ALA A 44 39.04 -25.54 7.74
CA ALA A 44 38.36 -24.46 7.02
C ALA A 44 37.06 -24.01 7.71
N LEU A 45 36.28 -24.95 8.25
CA LEU A 45 35.06 -24.62 9.00
C LEU A 45 35.36 -23.84 10.29
N TYR A 46 36.42 -24.22 11.02
CA TYR A 46 36.85 -23.45 12.20
C TYR A 46 37.30 -22.03 11.84
N GLN A 47 38.05 -21.87 10.75
CA GLN A 47 38.46 -20.55 10.26
C GLN A 47 37.25 -19.71 9.84
N HIS A 48 36.25 -20.33 9.20
CA HIS A 48 35.03 -19.65 8.80
C HIS A 48 34.23 -19.16 10.03
N ASP A 49 34.07 -19.98 11.08
CA ASP A 49 33.42 -19.53 12.32
C ASP A 49 34.18 -18.37 12.97
N ALA A 50 35.52 -18.45 13.00
CA ALA A 50 36.35 -17.36 13.49
C ALA A 50 36.16 -16.06 12.68
N ALA A 51 36.10 -16.15 11.35
CA ALA A 51 35.84 -15.01 10.47
C ALA A 51 34.44 -14.40 10.69
N CYS A 52 33.41 -15.23 10.87
CA CYS A 52 32.06 -14.76 11.20
C CYS A 52 32.03 -13.97 12.51
N ARG A 53 32.79 -14.39 13.53
CA ARG A 53 32.91 -13.63 14.80
C ARG A 53 33.59 -12.27 14.60
N VAL A 54 34.59 -12.19 13.72
CA VAL A 54 35.24 -10.91 13.37
C VAL A 54 34.25 -9.96 12.69
N ILE A 55 33.44 -10.45 11.75
CA ILE A 55 32.40 -9.66 11.09
C ILE A 55 31.38 -9.16 12.11
N ALA A 56 30.95 -10.01 13.04
CA ALA A 56 30.03 -9.61 14.10
C ALA A 56 30.61 -8.49 14.99
N ARG A 57 31.89 -8.57 15.37
CA ARG A 57 32.57 -7.51 16.12
C ARG A 57 32.66 -6.21 15.32
N LEU A 58 33.07 -6.27 14.06
CA LEU A 58 33.18 -5.10 13.19
C LEU A 58 31.83 -4.41 12.97
N ASN A 59 30.75 -5.18 12.84
CA ASN A 59 29.41 -4.63 12.72
C ASN A 59 28.97 -3.90 14.00
N ALA A 60 29.32 -4.43 15.17
CA ALA A 60 29.05 -3.75 16.45
C ALA A 60 29.86 -2.44 16.57
N GLU A 61 31.16 -2.47 16.25
CA GLU A 61 32.01 -1.27 16.26
C GLU A 61 31.49 -0.21 15.26
N ASN A 62 31.14 -0.61 14.05
CA ASN A 62 30.54 0.29 13.05
C ASN A 62 29.20 0.89 13.52
N ALA A 63 28.36 0.13 14.23
CA ALA A 63 27.13 0.66 14.81
C ALA A 63 27.43 1.74 15.86
N THR A 64 28.40 1.52 16.75
CA THR A 64 28.81 2.52 17.76
C THR A 64 29.44 3.76 17.14
N LEU A 65 30.22 3.61 16.06
CA LEU A 65 30.82 4.73 15.34
C LEU A 65 29.76 5.57 14.62
N LYS A 66 28.76 4.93 14.01
CA LYS A 66 27.60 5.63 13.43
C LYS A 66 26.80 6.38 14.49
N GLU A 67 26.55 5.79 15.66
CA GLU A 67 25.89 6.48 16.77
C GLU A 67 26.68 7.71 17.24
N ARG A 68 28.01 7.60 17.35
CA ARG A 68 28.88 8.74 17.70
C ARG A 68 28.89 9.84 16.64
N LEU A 69 28.81 9.47 15.35
CA LEU A 69 28.71 10.44 14.26
C LEU A 69 27.33 11.12 14.21
N MET A 70 26.28 10.46 14.71
CA MET A 70 24.93 10.99 14.81
C MET A 70 24.70 11.83 16.08
N GLN A 71 25.64 11.83 17.03
CA GLN A 71 25.62 12.82 18.11
C GLN A 71 26.10 14.17 17.54
N PRO A 72 25.31 15.24 17.66
CA PRO A 72 25.74 16.56 17.22
C PRO A 72 26.97 16.95 18.04
N VAL A 73 28.04 17.34 17.35
CA VAL A 73 29.15 18.07 17.95
C VAL A 73 28.54 19.31 18.60
N VAL A 74 28.51 19.34 19.93
CA VAL A 74 28.10 20.51 20.68
C VAL A 74 29.26 21.50 20.59
N ASP A 75 29.32 22.22 19.48
CA ASP A 75 30.08 23.45 19.41
C ASP A 75 29.29 24.52 20.18
N GLU A 76 29.87 24.94 21.30
CA GLU A 76 29.43 26.11 22.06
C GLU A 76 29.58 27.37 21.20
N ALA A 77 28.54 27.73 20.47
CA ALA A 77 28.39 29.07 19.93
C ALA A 77 26.92 29.49 20.02
N LYS A 78 26.69 30.52 20.83
CA LYS A 78 25.45 31.29 20.91
C LYS A 78 25.02 31.71 19.50
N ASP A 79 23.77 31.43 19.14
CA ASP A 79 22.84 32.48 18.70
C ASP A 79 21.41 31.93 18.58
N VAL A 80 20.47 32.77 19.00
CA VAL A 80 19.04 32.54 19.00
C VAL A 80 18.51 32.77 17.59
N GLU A 81 18.20 31.70 16.86
CA GLU A 81 17.34 31.78 15.69
C GLU A 81 16.35 30.61 15.68
N MET A 82 15.07 30.97 15.81
CA MET A 82 13.93 30.06 15.81
C MET A 82 13.63 29.65 14.37
N THR A 83 14.50 28.82 13.79
CA THR A 83 14.25 28.16 12.51
C THR A 83 13.42 26.90 12.75
N VAL A 84 12.17 26.93 12.27
CA VAL A 84 11.30 25.74 12.26
C VAL A 84 11.97 24.71 11.36
N SER A 85 12.53 23.66 11.95
CA SER A 85 13.14 22.55 11.24
C SER A 85 12.06 21.74 10.50
N LEU A 86 11.69 22.20 9.30
CA LEU A 86 10.77 21.56 8.34
C LEU A 86 11.25 20.19 7.84
N ALA A 87 12.43 19.72 8.28
CA ALA A 87 13.10 18.52 7.77
C ALA A 87 12.70 17.22 8.48
N THR A 88 12.10 17.28 9.67
CA THR A 88 11.73 16.09 10.44
C THR A 88 10.41 16.31 11.17
N LEU A 89 9.55 15.29 11.18
CA LEU A 89 8.39 15.28 12.07
C LEU A 89 8.90 15.38 13.52
N GLY A 90 8.31 16.28 14.32
CA GLY A 90 8.74 16.48 15.70
C GLY A 90 8.68 15.18 16.52
N PRO A 91 9.56 15.00 17.53
CA PRO A 91 9.65 13.75 18.30
C PRO A 91 8.34 13.36 18.98
N GLU A 92 7.51 14.34 19.37
CA GLU A 92 6.17 14.10 19.91
C GLU A 92 5.22 13.48 18.89
N ILE A 93 5.28 13.92 17.63
CA ILE A 93 4.48 13.39 16.53
C ILE A 93 4.85 11.93 16.29
N LEU A 94 6.15 11.64 16.23
CA LEU A 94 6.70 10.29 16.07
C LEU A 94 6.28 9.36 17.21
N ALA A 95 6.40 9.82 18.46
CA ALA A 95 5.97 9.05 19.62
C ALA A 95 4.46 8.73 19.59
N ASN A 96 3.64 9.68 19.14
CA ASN A 96 2.19 9.48 18.98
C ASN A 96 1.86 8.47 17.88
N VAL A 97 2.57 8.51 16.74
CA VAL A 97 2.43 7.53 15.66
C VAL A 97 2.83 6.14 16.15
N ASP A 98 3.98 6.01 16.82
CA ASP A 98 4.48 4.73 17.35
C ASP A 98 3.56 4.13 18.43
N ALA A 99 3.06 4.95 19.35
CA ALA A 99 2.11 4.53 20.37
C ALA A 99 0.82 4.01 19.73
N LYS A 100 0.29 4.74 18.73
CA LYS A 100 -0.93 4.33 18.04
C LYS A 100 -0.72 3.08 17.19
N GLN A 101 0.43 2.96 16.54
CA GLN A 101 0.78 1.77 15.76
C GLN A 101 0.79 0.53 16.65
N LYS A 102 1.37 0.60 17.85
CA LYS A 102 1.35 -0.50 18.83
C LYS A 102 -0.07 -0.86 19.28
N GLU A 103 -0.91 0.15 19.54
CA GLU A 103 -2.32 -0.04 19.91
C GLU A 103 -3.12 -0.72 18.78
N LEU A 104 -3.01 -0.20 17.56
CA LEU A 104 -3.72 -0.70 16.38
C LEU A 104 -3.24 -2.10 15.99
N ALA A 105 -1.94 -2.38 16.10
CA ALA A 105 -1.40 -3.72 15.89
C ALA A 105 -1.96 -4.73 16.90
N LYS A 106 -2.17 -4.33 18.16
CA LYS A 106 -2.82 -5.18 19.17
C LYS A 106 -4.30 -5.40 18.85
N LYS A 107 -5.05 -4.32 18.57
CA LYS A 107 -6.46 -4.38 18.19
C LYS A 107 -6.68 -5.26 16.96
N ARG A 108 -5.81 -5.18 15.95
CA ARG A 108 -5.88 -6.01 14.74
C ARG A 108 -5.70 -7.50 15.06
N LYS A 109 -4.76 -7.85 15.93
CA LYS A 109 -4.56 -9.25 16.35
C LYS A 109 -5.79 -9.81 17.08
N GLU A 110 -6.42 -8.99 17.92
CA GLU A 110 -7.66 -9.35 18.61
C GLU A 110 -8.84 -9.47 17.65
N PHE A 111 -9.00 -8.49 16.76
CA PHE A 111 -10.04 -8.46 15.74
C PHE A 111 -9.96 -9.67 14.81
N LYS A 112 -8.76 -9.99 14.31
CA LYS A 112 -8.53 -11.17 13.45
C LYS A 112 -8.92 -12.48 14.15
N LYS A 113 -8.78 -12.55 15.48
CA LYS A 113 -9.09 -13.76 16.25
C LYS A 113 -10.59 -13.91 16.53
N LYS A 114 -11.31 -12.81 16.75
CA LYS A 114 -12.72 -12.83 17.20
C LYS A 114 -13.69 -12.46 16.09
N ASP A 115 -13.60 -11.24 15.59
CA ASP A 115 -14.64 -10.61 14.77
C ASP A 115 -14.38 -10.79 13.26
N GLY A 116 -13.13 -10.95 12.84
CA GLY A 116 -12.73 -11.18 11.46
C GLY A 116 -13.47 -12.36 10.80
N PRO A 117 -13.51 -13.55 11.43
CA PRO A 117 -14.26 -14.70 10.90
C PRO A 117 -15.77 -14.44 10.81
N GLN A 118 -16.35 -13.71 11.77
CA GLN A 118 -17.77 -13.37 11.77
C GLN A 118 -18.10 -12.41 10.62
N ARG A 119 -17.23 -11.42 10.35
CA ARG A 119 -17.41 -10.51 9.21
C ARG A 119 -17.22 -11.19 7.87
N ALA A 120 -16.22 -12.07 7.75
CA ALA A 120 -16.06 -12.88 6.55
C ALA A 120 -17.27 -13.79 6.29
N ALA A 121 -17.96 -14.24 7.35
CA ALA A 121 -19.17 -15.05 7.22
C ALA A 121 -20.36 -14.26 6.64
N LEU A 122 -20.49 -12.96 6.92
CA LEU A 122 -21.54 -12.11 6.34
C LEU A 122 -21.41 -11.99 4.82
N LEU A 123 -20.19 -12.07 4.30
CA LEU A 123 -19.89 -12.02 2.87
C LEU A 123 -19.99 -13.39 2.18
N ASN A 124 -20.35 -14.46 2.90
CA ASN A 124 -20.54 -15.76 2.24
C ASN A 124 -21.81 -15.82 1.39
N ASP A 125 -22.80 -14.94 1.62
CA ASP A 125 -24.04 -14.83 0.83
C ASP A 125 -23.97 -13.73 -0.25
N LEU A 126 -22.77 -13.45 -0.77
CA LEU A 126 -22.55 -12.47 -1.85
C LEU A 126 -23.32 -12.82 -3.14
N ASP A 127 -23.72 -14.07 -3.33
CA ASP A 127 -24.51 -14.49 -4.49
C ASP A 127 -25.90 -13.88 -4.50
N GLY A 128 -26.49 -13.67 -3.31
CA GLY A 128 -27.78 -13.03 -3.13
C GLY A 128 -27.79 -11.53 -3.39
N TRP A 129 -26.61 -10.88 -3.39
CA TRP A 129 -26.51 -9.43 -3.42
C TRP A 129 -27.05 -8.85 -4.73
N LYS A 130 -27.87 -7.81 -4.61
CA LYS A 130 -28.46 -7.07 -5.72
C LYS A 130 -28.35 -5.57 -5.48
N MET A 131 -28.54 -4.79 -6.54
CA MET A 131 -28.71 -3.35 -6.42
C MET A 131 -29.99 -3.07 -5.62
N VAL A 132 -29.84 -2.43 -4.45
CA VAL A 132 -30.95 -2.03 -3.59
C VAL A 132 -31.43 -0.63 -3.97
N SER A 133 -30.50 0.30 -4.17
CA SER A 133 -30.84 1.68 -4.49
C SER A 133 -29.85 2.31 -5.47
N SER A 134 -30.35 3.30 -6.20
CA SER A 134 -29.58 4.09 -7.16
C SER A 134 -30.00 5.55 -7.04
N HIS A 135 -29.07 6.41 -6.62
CA HIS A 135 -29.33 7.84 -6.40
C HIS A 135 -28.47 8.72 -7.31
N THR A 136 -29.05 9.78 -7.86
CA THR A 136 -28.33 10.77 -8.67
C THR A 136 -28.10 12.03 -7.85
N LEU A 137 -26.93 12.13 -7.23
CA LEU A 137 -26.67 13.19 -6.25
C LEU A 137 -26.09 14.45 -6.88
N HIS A 138 -25.34 14.40 -7.99
CA HIS A 138 -24.61 15.54 -8.55
C HIS A 138 -25.33 16.23 -9.72
N ASP A 139 -24.92 17.47 -10.01
CA ASP A 139 -25.54 18.35 -11.02
C ASP A 139 -25.70 17.69 -12.41
N SER A 140 -26.78 18.04 -13.11
CA SER A 140 -27.14 17.54 -14.43
C SER A 140 -26.27 18.04 -15.57
N ASP A 141 -25.61 19.19 -15.42
CA ASP A 141 -24.86 19.81 -16.52
C ASP A 141 -23.50 19.16 -16.77
N ARG A 142 -22.84 18.67 -15.71
CA ARG A 142 -21.53 18.01 -15.80
C ARG A 142 -21.62 16.58 -15.27
N PRO A 143 -21.57 15.57 -16.15
CA PRO A 143 -21.66 14.19 -15.69
C PRO A 143 -20.43 13.79 -14.89
N GLY A 144 -20.66 13.33 -13.66
CA GLY A 144 -19.81 12.32 -13.04
C GLY A 144 -19.55 12.50 -11.56
N VAL A 145 -19.66 11.39 -10.84
CA VAL A 145 -19.15 11.23 -9.49
C VAL A 145 -17.74 10.66 -9.61
N THR A 146 -16.77 11.24 -8.93
CA THR A 146 -15.35 10.87 -9.04
C THR A 146 -14.89 9.95 -7.92
N CYS A 147 -15.47 10.06 -6.73
CA CYS A 147 -15.04 9.30 -5.56
C CYS A 147 -16.18 9.14 -4.54
N VAL A 148 -16.00 8.18 -3.63
CA VAL A 148 -16.95 7.81 -2.58
C VAL A 148 -16.21 7.52 -1.28
N ALA A 149 -16.83 7.91 -0.17
CA ALA A 149 -16.40 7.60 1.19
C ALA A 149 -17.60 7.11 2.01
N ILE A 150 -17.39 6.13 2.90
CA ILE A 150 -18.37 5.72 3.92
C ILE A 150 -17.82 6.10 5.30
N ASP A 151 -18.67 6.65 6.17
CA ASP A 151 -18.27 6.95 7.55
C ASP A 151 -18.11 5.66 8.35
N SER A 152 -16.95 5.56 9.02
CA SER A 152 -16.61 4.47 9.93
C SER A 152 -17.51 4.41 11.17
N LYS A 153 -17.98 5.55 11.67
CA LYS A 153 -18.80 5.59 12.90
C LYS A 153 -20.26 5.32 12.63
N ARG A 154 -20.77 5.93 11.56
CA ARG A 154 -22.16 5.83 11.13
C ARG A 154 -22.16 5.22 9.73
N PRO A 155 -22.22 3.88 9.61
CA PRO A 155 -22.20 3.19 8.32
C PRO A 155 -23.46 3.46 7.47
N THR A 156 -24.25 4.49 7.79
CA THR A 156 -25.38 4.99 6.99
C THR A 156 -24.99 6.24 6.21
N LEU A 157 -23.90 6.91 6.59
CA LEU A 157 -23.48 8.16 6.00
C LEU A 157 -22.44 7.90 4.91
N VAL A 158 -22.76 8.36 3.69
CA VAL A 158 -21.93 8.21 2.51
C VAL A 158 -21.63 9.59 1.94
N ALA A 159 -20.36 9.91 1.71
CA ALA A 159 -19.97 11.13 1.02
C ALA A 159 -19.53 10.83 -0.40
N THR A 160 -19.96 11.65 -1.34
CA THR A 160 -19.62 11.54 -2.76
C THR A 160 -18.97 12.82 -3.25
N GLY A 161 -17.90 12.70 -4.02
CA GLY A 161 -17.24 13.82 -4.69
C GLY A 161 -17.63 13.91 -6.16
N GLY A 162 -17.96 15.10 -6.65
CA GLY A 162 -18.43 15.30 -8.02
C GLY A 162 -17.51 16.13 -8.92
N VAL A 163 -17.74 16.00 -10.22
CA VAL A 163 -17.20 16.90 -11.26
C VAL A 163 -17.82 18.31 -11.16
N ASP A 164 -18.97 18.42 -10.50
CA ASP A 164 -19.68 19.65 -10.18
C ASP A 164 -19.03 20.48 -9.07
N LYS A 165 -17.84 20.10 -8.59
CA LYS A 165 -17.04 20.78 -7.55
C LYS A 165 -17.62 20.65 -6.13
N HIS A 166 -18.71 19.91 -5.97
CA HIS A 166 -19.38 19.75 -4.70
C HIS A 166 -19.14 18.35 -4.14
N ALA A 167 -18.91 18.26 -2.84
CA ALA A 167 -19.03 17.00 -2.14
C ALA A 167 -20.41 16.94 -1.50
N LYS A 168 -21.08 15.79 -1.58
CA LYS A 168 -22.44 15.61 -1.09
C LYS A 168 -22.43 14.50 -0.05
N VAL A 169 -23.02 14.76 1.10
CA VAL A 169 -23.15 13.80 2.19
C VAL A 169 -24.59 13.29 2.20
N PHE A 170 -24.76 11.99 2.04
CA PHE A 170 -26.03 11.30 1.86
C PHE A 170 -26.22 10.26 2.96
N ASP A 171 -27.42 10.21 3.53
CA ASP A 171 -27.83 9.19 4.50
C ASP A 171 -28.59 8.08 3.77
N THR A 172 -28.05 6.86 3.78
CA THR A 172 -28.61 5.69 3.10
C THR A 172 -29.88 5.17 3.75
N ASP A 173 -30.05 5.34 5.06
CA ASP A 173 -31.23 4.85 5.78
C ASP A 173 -32.43 5.75 5.53
N LYS A 174 -32.19 7.07 5.61
CA LYS A 174 -33.23 8.07 5.34
C LYS A 174 -33.43 8.34 3.85
N GLN A 175 -32.50 7.89 3.01
CA GLN A 175 -32.42 8.20 1.58
C GLN A 175 -32.47 9.71 1.28
N GLN A 176 -31.83 10.49 2.13
CA GLN A 176 -31.86 11.95 2.06
C GLN A 176 -30.45 12.53 1.98
N LEU A 177 -30.34 13.64 1.25
CA LEU A 177 -29.14 14.46 1.23
C LEU A 177 -29.06 15.22 2.55
N VAL A 178 -28.00 14.99 3.32
CA VAL A 178 -27.76 15.64 4.61
C VAL A 178 -27.10 16.99 4.40
N ALA A 179 -26.07 17.06 3.57
CA ALA A 179 -25.32 18.28 3.34
C ALA A 179 -24.68 18.34 1.95
N THR A 180 -24.51 19.57 1.44
CA THR A 180 -23.71 19.86 0.25
C THR A 180 -22.53 20.74 0.64
N LEU A 181 -21.32 20.22 0.46
CA LEU A 181 -20.05 20.90 0.73
C LEU A 181 -19.68 21.77 -0.47
N THR A 182 -19.98 23.07 -0.40
CA THR A 182 -19.71 24.03 -1.46
C THR A 182 -18.49 24.88 -1.12
N GLY A 183 -17.45 24.86 -1.97
CA GLY A 183 -16.28 25.71 -1.76
C GLY A 183 -15.06 25.41 -2.63
N HIS A 184 -15.01 24.27 -3.31
CA HIS A 184 -13.96 23.99 -4.29
C HIS A 184 -14.24 24.69 -5.63
N SER A 185 -13.18 25.06 -6.34
CA SER A 185 -13.31 25.75 -7.65
C SER A 185 -13.25 24.81 -8.86
N LYS A 186 -12.79 23.57 -8.65
CA LYS A 186 -12.68 22.51 -9.67
C LYS A 186 -13.22 21.17 -9.13
N LYS A 187 -13.20 20.14 -9.99
CA LYS A 187 -13.67 18.79 -9.64
C LYS A 187 -12.90 18.19 -8.47
N LEU A 188 -13.60 17.39 -7.70
CA LEU A 188 -13.04 16.62 -6.60
C LEU A 188 -12.35 15.36 -7.11
N SER A 189 -11.25 14.99 -6.45
CA SER A 189 -10.48 13.78 -6.75
C SER A 189 -10.64 12.74 -5.65
N HIS A 190 -10.74 13.16 -4.39
CA HIS A 190 -10.89 12.25 -3.25
C HIS A 190 -11.77 12.85 -2.15
N VAL A 191 -12.46 11.98 -1.42
CA VAL A 191 -13.25 12.32 -0.23
C VAL A 191 -12.98 11.24 0.81
N GLU A 192 -12.84 11.60 2.08
CA GLU A 192 -12.68 10.66 3.19
C GLU A 192 -13.29 11.22 4.48
N PHE A 193 -13.86 10.36 5.32
CA PHE A 193 -14.33 10.73 6.66
C PHE A 193 -13.21 10.57 7.68
N HIS A 194 -13.16 11.48 8.64
CA HIS A 194 -12.24 11.35 9.74
C HIS A 194 -12.62 10.17 10.66
N PRO A 195 -11.65 9.34 11.10
CA PRO A 195 -11.96 8.12 11.84
C PRO A 195 -12.60 8.35 13.21
N THR A 196 -12.23 9.43 13.93
CA THR A 196 -12.70 9.71 15.29
C THR A 196 -13.48 11.00 15.50
N SER A 197 -13.47 11.95 14.56
CA SER A 197 -14.19 13.23 14.61
C SER A 197 -15.18 13.30 13.45
N ASP A 198 -16.16 14.20 13.50
CA ASP A 198 -17.20 14.29 12.46
C ASP A 198 -16.75 15.18 11.28
N ILE A 199 -15.44 15.20 11.00
CA ILE A 199 -14.79 15.99 9.95
C ILE A 199 -14.81 15.23 8.62
N VAL A 200 -15.04 15.93 7.52
CA VAL A 200 -14.89 15.39 6.16
C VAL A 200 -13.67 16.01 5.48
N LEU A 201 -12.83 15.19 4.87
CA LEU A 201 -11.70 15.61 4.05
C LEU A 201 -12.10 15.57 2.58
N THR A 202 -11.77 16.62 1.83
CA THR A 202 -11.96 16.65 0.39
C THR A 202 -10.69 17.13 -0.33
N ALA A 203 -10.27 16.41 -1.35
CA ALA A 203 -9.15 16.76 -2.22
C ALA A 203 -9.66 17.13 -3.61
N SER A 204 -9.07 18.17 -4.21
CA SER A 204 -9.57 18.74 -5.46
C SER A 204 -8.47 19.11 -6.44
N HIS A 205 -8.85 19.17 -7.72
CA HIS A 205 -7.99 19.66 -8.80
C HIS A 205 -7.71 21.17 -8.71
N ASP A 206 -8.35 21.87 -7.77
CA ASP A 206 -8.07 23.28 -7.48
C ASP A 206 -6.81 23.49 -6.63
N LYS A 207 -6.01 22.42 -6.44
CA LYS A 207 -4.75 22.40 -5.70
C LYS A 207 -4.92 22.43 -4.18
N THR A 208 -6.16 22.44 -3.70
CA THR A 208 -6.45 22.51 -2.27
C THR A 208 -6.99 21.20 -1.72
N VAL A 209 -6.65 20.95 -0.46
CA VAL A 209 -7.35 19.97 0.37
C VAL A 209 -8.14 20.74 1.42
N LYS A 210 -9.44 20.47 1.54
CA LYS A 210 -10.30 21.12 2.53
C LYS A 210 -10.72 20.14 3.61
N LEU A 211 -10.71 20.63 4.84
CA LEU A 211 -11.24 19.96 6.02
C LEU A 211 -12.56 20.64 6.39
N TRP A 212 -13.65 19.89 6.34
CA TRP A 212 -14.99 20.36 6.63
C TRP A 212 -15.38 19.98 8.03
N THR A 213 -15.69 20.96 8.86
CA THR A 213 -16.18 20.75 10.22
C THR A 213 -17.70 20.88 10.25
N PRO A 214 -18.40 20.07 11.07
CA PRO A 214 -19.83 20.20 11.22
C PRO A 214 -20.16 21.52 11.92
N GLN A 215 -21.15 22.23 11.41
CA GLN A 215 -21.71 23.46 11.97
C GLN A 215 -23.21 23.28 12.23
N GLU A 216 -23.87 24.23 12.88
CA GLU A 216 -25.31 24.17 13.18
C GLU A 216 -26.16 23.96 11.90
N GLU A 217 -25.75 24.57 10.78
CA GLU A 217 -26.37 24.39 9.46
C GLU A 217 -25.47 23.61 8.49
N GLY A 218 -25.16 22.36 8.84
CA GLY A 218 -24.47 21.43 7.95
C GLY A 218 -22.96 21.41 8.15
N TYR A 219 -22.19 21.78 7.12
CA TYR A 219 -20.73 21.69 7.15
C TYR A 219 -20.09 22.95 6.60
N GLY A 220 -19.17 23.53 7.38
CA GLY A 220 -18.37 24.68 6.96
C GLY A 220 -16.94 24.29 6.64
N VAL A 221 -16.22 25.16 5.92
CA VAL A 221 -14.78 25.00 5.71
C VAL A 221 -14.07 25.33 7.02
N GLY A 222 -13.47 24.33 7.66
CA GLY A 222 -12.62 24.53 8.84
C GLY A 222 -11.23 25.02 8.44
N TYR A 223 -10.54 24.23 7.60
CA TYR A 223 -9.21 24.58 7.08
C TYR A 223 -9.13 24.35 5.57
N THR A 224 -8.38 25.22 4.88
CA THR A 224 -7.98 25.05 3.48
C THR A 224 -6.47 24.89 3.45
N LEU A 225 -6.00 23.74 2.96
CA LEU A 225 -4.59 23.40 2.81
C LEU A 225 -4.20 23.70 1.36
N ASP A 226 -3.35 24.70 1.16
CA ASP A 226 -2.93 25.23 -0.15
C ASP A 226 -1.43 25.03 -0.40
N SER A 227 -0.93 23.83 -0.10
CA SER A 227 0.50 23.50 -0.15
C SER A 227 1.05 23.09 -1.52
N PHE A 228 0.20 22.94 -2.55
CA PHE A 228 0.56 22.31 -3.82
C PHE A 228 0.51 23.25 -5.01
N ASP A 229 1.38 22.98 -5.99
CA ASP A 229 1.49 23.78 -7.21
C ASP A 229 0.60 23.27 -8.35
N ASP A 230 0.12 22.03 -8.24
CA ASP A 230 -0.77 21.38 -9.21
C ASP A 230 -1.92 20.62 -8.50
N ALA A 231 -2.78 19.97 -9.29
CA ALA A 231 -3.98 19.29 -8.82
C ALA A 231 -3.65 18.18 -7.79
N VAL A 232 -4.39 18.19 -6.68
CA VAL A 232 -4.33 17.11 -5.68
C VAL A 232 -5.14 15.93 -6.18
N THR A 233 -4.53 14.76 -6.25
CA THR A 233 -5.13 13.53 -6.82
C THR A 233 -5.73 12.62 -5.77
N SER A 234 -5.16 12.63 -4.57
CA SER A 234 -5.60 11.78 -3.46
C SER A 234 -5.23 12.40 -2.13
N ALA A 235 -6.03 12.10 -1.11
CA ALA A 235 -5.68 12.41 0.26
C ALA A 235 -6.10 11.26 1.16
N SER A 236 -5.40 11.07 2.27
CA SER A 236 -5.65 9.99 3.22
C SER A 236 -5.40 10.48 4.64
N ILE A 237 -6.33 10.22 5.55
CA ILE A 237 -6.21 10.56 6.97
C ILE A 237 -5.43 9.46 7.69
N HIS A 238 -4.49 9.86 8.53
CA HIS A 238 -3.75 8.93 9.38
C HIS A 238 -4.69 8.29 10.42
N PRO A 239 -4.53 7.02 10.81
CA PRO A 239 -5.38 6.36 11.81
C PRO A 239 -5.45 7.04 13.20
N THR A 240 -4.53 7.95 13.52
CA THR A 240 -4.61 8.81 14.73
C THR A 240 -5.68 9.90 14.61
N GLY A 241 -6.06 10.28 13.39
CA GLY A 241 -6.90 11.44 13.07
C GLY A 241 -6.15 12.77 12.99
N ASN A 242 -4.90 12.84 13.45
CA ASN A 242 -4.20 14.12 13.57
C ASN A 242 -3.48 14.55 12.29
N TYR A 243 -3.23 13.63 11.36
CA TYR A 243 -2.40 13.90 10.18
C TYR A 243 -3.13 13.54 8.89
N VAL A 244 -2.89 14.32 7.84
CA VAL A 244 -3.40 14.08 6.49
C VAL A 244 -2.21 13.94 5.55
N LEU A 245 -2.18 12.85 4.82
CA LEU A 245 -1.31 12.65 3.66
C LEU A 245 -2.07 13.12 2.42
N SER A 246 -1.38 13.83 1.56
CA SER A 246 -1.93 14.35 0.32
C SER A 246 -0.91 14.15 -0.79
N GLY A 247 -1.40 13.76 -1.98
CA GLY A 247 -0.57 13.52 -3.16
C GLY A 247 -1.02 14.40 -4.33
N SER A 248 -0.07 14.95 -5.06
CA SER A 248 -0.31 15.94 -6.12
C SER A 248 0.33 15.54 -7.45
N LEU A 249 -0.20 16.09 -8.55
CA LEU A 249 0.38 15.93 -9.89
C LEU A 249 1.74 16.63 -10.05
N ASP A 250 2.15 17.48 -9.11
CA ASP A 250 3.47 18.13 -9.10
C ASP A 250 4.63 17.21 -8.71
N ALA A 251 4.41 15.90 -8.64
CA ALA A 251 5.36 14.88 -8.21
C ALA A 251 5.71 14.90 -6.72
N THR A 252 4.91 15.60 -5.90
CA THR A 252 5.10 15.70 -4.46
C THR A 252 3.96 15.09 -3.66
N TRP A 253 4.30 14.63 -2.46
CA TRP A 253 3.36 14.30 -1.41
C TRP A 253 3.66 15.14 -0.17
N ALA A 254 2.64 15.44 0.60
CA ALA A 254 2.74 16.30 1.78
C ALA A 254 1.94 15.74 2.95
N ILE A 255 2.47 15.96 4.16
CA ILE A 255 1.81 15.64 5.42
C ILE A 255 1.40 16.94 6.10
N HIS A 256 0.14 17.03 6.51
CA HIS A 256 -0.46 18.17 7.18
C HIS A 256 -1.00 17.78 8.56
N ASP A 257 -0.99 18.72 9.51
CA ASP A 257 -1.71 18.59 10.78
C ASP A 257 -3.17 19.01 10.60
N VAL A 258 -4.10 18.11 10.92
CA VAL A 258 -5.55 18.32 10.84
C VAL A 258 -6.03 19.38 11.82
N ARG A 259 -5.43 19.46 13.01
CA ARG A 259 -5.90 20.35 14.09
C ARG A 259 -5.50 21.80 13.87
N ARG A 260 -4.40 22.02 13.15
CA ARG A 260 -3.85 23.36 12.90
C ARG A 260 -3.95 23.79 11.45
N GLY A 261 -4.25 22.86 10.54
CA GLY A 261 -4.22 23.10 9.10
C GLY A 261 -2.82 23.46 8.57
N GLN A 262 -1.77 23.05 9.28
CA GLN A 262 -0.39 23.41 8.96
C GLN A 262 0.28 22.33 8.12
N LEU A 263 1.06 22.76 7.12
CA LEU A 263 1.99 21.89 6.41
C LEU A 263 3.14 21.51 7.35
N LEU A 264 3.32 20.21 7.58
CA LEU A 264 4.44 19.70 8.38
C LEU A 264 5.65 19.44 7.49
N SER A 265 5.44 18.70 6.41
CA SER A 265 6.53 18.37 5.48
C SER A 265 6.00 18.06 4.08
N ARG A 266 6.78 18.41 3.06
CA ARG A 266 6.50 18.15 1.64
C ARG A 266 7.74 17.52 1.01
N TYR A 267 7.56 16.39 0.34
CA TYR A 267 8.65 15.63 -0.28
C TYR A 267 8.32 15.29 -1.72
N THR A 268 9.35 15.22 -2.56
CA THR A 268 9.24 14.64 -3.89
C THR A 268 9.19 13.12 -3.80
N LEU A 269 8.69 12.46 -4.85
CA LEU A 269 8.74 10.99 -4.95
C LEU A 269 10.16 10.41 -4.95
N ASN A 270 11.19 11.23 -5.15
CA ASN A 270 12.59 10.82 -5.05
C ASN A 270 13.14 10.90 -3.61
N GLY A 271 12.34 11.37 -2.64
CA GLY A 271 12.73 11.50 -1.24
C GLY A 271 13.44 12.81 -0.91
N GLU A 272 13.41 13.78 -1.83
CA GLU A 272 13.98 15.11 -1.60
C GLU A 272 12.93 16.02 -0.96
N LEU A 273 13.34 16.84 0.01
CA LEU A 273 12.46 17.82 0.64
C LEU A 273 12.12 18.92 -0.38
N ALA A 274 10.85 19.06 -0.72
CA ALA A 274 10.36 20.10 -1.61
C ALA A 274 10.01 21.34 -0.78
N LEU A 275 10.96 22.27 -0.68
CA LEU A 275 10.76 23.53 0.04
C LEU A 275 9.82 24.47 -0.74
N PRO A 276 8.88 25.18 -0.08
CA PRO A 276 7.90 26.06 -0.75
C PRO A 276 8.52 27.20 -1.58
N ASP A 277 9.71 27.69 -1.21
CA ASP A 277 10.33 28.90 -1.78
C ASP A 277 11.63 28.65 -2.57
N ALA A 278 12.07 27.40 -2.68
CA ALA A 278 13.24 27.13 -3.50
C ALA A 278 12.82 27.28 -4.97
N ALA A 279 13.31 28.34 -5.62
CA ALA A 279 13.30 28.55 -7.06
C ALA A 279 14.15 27.47 -7.80
N VAL A 280 14.03 26.21 -7.38
CA VAL A 280 14.46 25.04 -8.12
C VAL A 280 13.55 24.98 -9.32
N ASP A 281 14.15 25.05 -10.50
CA ASP A 281 13.50 24.92 -11.81
C ASP A 281 12.27 24.05 -11.70
N LYS A 282 11.07 24.67 -11.86
CA LYS A 282 9.80 23.95 -11.91
C LYS A 282 10.04 22.70 -12.74
N PRO A 283 9.91 21.49 -12.18
CA PRO A 283 10.32 20.29 -12.88
C PRO A 283 9.60 20.30 -14.22
N LYS A 284 10.36 20.38 -15.33
CA LYS A 284 9.83 20.52 -16.69
C LYS A 284 8.78 19.46 -16.92
N LYS A 285 7.49 19.77 -16.73
CA LYS A 285 6.20 19.09 -17.04
C LYS A 285 6.13 17.57 -17.31
N ALA A 286 7.16 16.82 -16.96
CA ALA A 286 7.45 15.43 -17.30
C ALA A 286 8.05 14.67 -16.10
N ALA A 287 8.20 15.33 -14.94
CA ALA A 287 8.58 14.67 -13.70
C ALA A 287 7.37 13.88 -13.17
N ASN A 288 7.65 12.66 -12.74
CA ASN A 288 6.73 11.62 -12.31
C ASN A 288 5.55 12.08 -11.43
N GLU A 289 4.33 12.13 -11.95
CA GLU A 289 3.12 12.58 -11.20
C GLU A 289 2.71 11.59 -10.08
N THR A 290 2.36 12.07 -8.88
CA THR A 290 1.72 11.23 -7.85
C THR A 290 0.22 11.11 -8.11
N ARG A 291 -0.28 9.87 -8.19
CA ARG A 291 -1.70 9.57 -8.49
C ARG A 291 -2.49 9.11 -7.29
N CYS A 292 -1.84 8.40 -6.37
CA CYS A 292 -2.49 7.92 -5.15
C CYS A 292 -1.49 7.93 -4.00
N ALA A 293 -1.92 8.37 -2.84
CA ALA A 293 -1.18 8.36 -1.59
C ALA A 293 -2.13 7.94 -0.47
N ARG A 294 -1.81 6.86 0.25
CA ARG A 294 -2.67 6.23 1.26
C ARG A 294 -1.85 5.84 2.48
N PHE A 295 -2.35 6.09 3.67
CA PHE A 295 -1.80 5.48 4.87
C PHE A 295 -2.14 4.01 4.94
N HIS A 296 -1.24 3.22 5.51
CA HIS A 296 -1.57 1.88 5.94
C HIS A 296 -2.42 1.95 7.24
N PRO A 297 -3.31 0.98 7.50
CA PRO A 297 -4.20 1.03 8.66
C PRO A 297 -3.48 0.93 10.01
N ASP A 298 -2.17 0.64 10.05
CA ASP A 298 -1.39 0.73 11.30
C ASP A 298 -0.78 2.12 11.57
N GLY A 299 -0.74 2.99 10.57
CA GLY A 299 -0.14 4.32 10.65
C GLY A 299 1.39 4.40 10.58
N GLY A 300 2.12 3.28 10.59
CA GLY A 300 3.60 3.32 10.57
C GLY A 300 4.19 3.57 9.18
N ILE A 301 3.44 3.21 8.14
CA ILE A 301 3.85 3.30 6.74
C ILE A 301 2.75 3.91 5.88
N PHE A 302 3.15 4.46 4.74
CA PHE A 302 2.22 4.88 3.70
C PHE A 302 2.72 4.47 2.31
N GLY A 303 1.78 4.27 1.40
CA GLY A 303 2.04 3.92 0.02
C GLY A 303 1.77 5.12 -0.89
N THR A 304 2.64 5.31 -1.87
CA THR A 304 2.47 6.27 -2.95
C THR A 304 2.55 5.53 -4.28
N ALA A 305 1.67 5.89 -5.21
CA ALA A 305 1.62 5.38 -6.56
C ALA A 305 1.85 6.54 -7.53
N ALA A 306 2.68 6.30 -8.53
CA ALA A 306 3.11 7.33 -9.47
C ALA A 306 2.91 6.92 -10.93
N LYS A 307 3.03 7.91 -11.82
CA LYS A 307 2.98 7.71 -13.27
C LYS A 307 4.13 6.85 -13.81
N SER A 308 5.24 6.78 -13.07
CA SER A 308 6.39 5.92 -13.37
C SER A 308 6.13 4.43 -13.22
N LYS A 309 4.88 4.01 -12.98
CA LYS A 309 4.45 2.61 -12.82
C LYS A 309 4.93 1.96 -11.51
N LEU A 310 5.65 2.73 -10.71
CA LEU A 310 6.19 2.30 -9.43
C LEU A 310 5.15 2.47 -8.33
N VAL A 311 5.16 1.54 -7.39
CA VAL A 311 4.51 1.71 -6.09
C VAL A 311 5.60 1.81 -5.04
N GLN A 312 5.70 2.97 -4.42
CA GLN A 312 6.71 3.28 -3.42
C GLN A 312 6.07 3.26 -2.03
N MET A 313 6.75 2.64 -1.07
CA MET A 313 6.39 2.64 0.33
C MET A 313 7.35 3.49 1.14
N TRP A 314 6.79 4.22 2.08
CA TRP A 314 7.52 5.16 2.91
C TRP A 314 7.23 4.87 4.37
N ALA A 315 8.26 4.96 5.22
CA ALA A 315 8.08 4.95 6.65
C ALA A 315 7.68 6.36 7.11
N VAL A 316 6.61 6.47 7.90
CA VAL A 316 6.18 7.76 8.45
C VAL A 316 7.26 8.35 9.35
N ASN A 317 7.99 7.49 10.06
CA ASN A 317 8.93 7.95 11.09
C ASN A 317 10.19 8.61 10.53
N THR A 318 10.69 8.07 9.43
CA THR A 318 11.94 8.54 8.79
C THR A 318 11.67 9.33 7.52
N LEU A 319 10.42 9.34 7.03
CA LEU A 319 10.01 9.91 5.74
C LEU A 319 10.87 9.43 4.57
N SER A 320 11.41 8.22 4.70
CA SER A 320 12.28 7.61 3.70
C SER A 320 11.59 6.45 3.00
N ASN A 321 11.95 6.23 1.73
CA ASN A 321 11.48 5.07 0.99
C ASN A 321 12.03 3.79 1.63
N VAL A 322 11.15 2.84 1.93
CA VAL A 322 11.50 1.54 2.52
C VAL A 322 11.48 0.44 1.46
N VAL A 323 10.49 0.48 0.57
CA VAL A 323 10.29 -0.52 -0.48
C VAL A 323 9.81 0.18 -1.74
N THR A 324 10.32 -0.25 -2.88
CA THR A 324 9.77 0.11 -4.20
C THR A 324 9.36 -1.17 -4.91
N PHE A 325 8.08 -1.26 -5.26
CA PHE A 325 7.52 -2.36 -6.03
C PHE A 325 7.51 -2.03 -7.51
N GLU A 326 8.11 -2.94 -8.28
CA GLU A 326 8.17 -2.88 -9.74
C GLU A 326 7.36 -4.03 -10.34
N GLY A 327 6.71 -3.79 -11.48
CA GLY A 327 6.05 -4.86 -12.23
C GLY A 327 4.78 -4.47 -12.98
N HIS A 328 4.23 -3.27 -12.74
CA HIS A 328 3.11 -2.75 -13.54
C HIS A 328 3.57 -2.29 -14.92
N ALA A 329 2.76 -2.56 -15.94
CA ALA A 329 3.09 -2.22 -17.32
C ALA A 329 2.67 -0.78 -17.70
N ALA A 330 1.68 -0.24 -16.99
CA ALA A 330 1.19 1.13 -17.10
C ALA A 330 1.17 1.84 -15.73
N LEU A 331 0.69 3.09 -15.71
CA LEU A 331 0.64 3.89 -14.50
C LEU A 331 -0.33 3.30 -13.47
N VAL A 332 0.05 3.40 -12.20
CA VAL A 332 -0.75 2.91 -11.08
C VAL A 332 -1.73 4.01 -10.70
N THR A 333 -3.02 3.68 -10.71
CA THR A 333 -4.12 4.63 -10.50
C THR A 333 -4.61 4.64 -9.05
N THR A 334 -4.53 3.50 -8.35
CA THR A 334 -5.11 3.35 -7.01
C THR A 334 -4.31 2.37 -6.15
N LEU A 335 -4.32 2.61 -4.84
CA LEU A 335 -3.76 1.76 -3.80
C LEU A 335 -4.80 1.47 -2.72
N ALA A 336 -4.81 0.23 -2.23
CA ALA A 336 -5.62 -0.16 -1.09
C ALA A 336 -4.82 -1.10 -0.19
N PHE A 337 -4.70 -0.74 1.09
CA PHE A 337 -4.12 -1.62 2.08
C PHE A 337 -5.20 -2.53 2.64
N SER A 338 -4.85 -3.80 2.86
CA SER A 338 -5.73 -4.71 3.56
C SER A 338 -5.67 -4.47 5.06
N GLU A 339 -6.82 -4.56 5.73
CA GLU A 339 -6.91 -4.53 7.20
C GLU A 339 -6.18 -5.69 7.87
N ASN A 340 -5.81 -6.73 7.10
CA ASN A 340 -4.94 -7.79 7.58
C ASN A 340 -3.51 -7.31 7.94
N GLY A 341 -3.11 -6.12 7.45
CA GLY A 341 -1.86 -5.44 7.77
C GLY A 341 -0.63 -5.91 7.01
N TYR A 342 -0.78 -6.83 6.05
CA TYR A 342 0.33 -7.43 5.32
C TYR A 342 0.16 -7.38 3.81
N HIS A 343 -1.06 -7.18 3.31
CA HIS A 343 -1.33 -7.13 1.87
C HIS A 343 -1.58 -5.69 1.41
N LEU A 344 -1.04 -5.37 0.24
CA LEU A 344 -1.34 -4.16 -0.52
C LEU A 344 -1.88 -4.57 -1.88
N ALA A 345 -2.99 -3.99 -2.29
CA ALA A 345 -3.48 -4.07 -3.66
C ALA A 345 -3.12 -2.79 -4.41
N SER A 346 -2.62 -2.94 -5.63
CA SER A 346 -2.43 -1.83 -6.55
C SER A 346 -3.12 -2.11 -7.88
N GLY A 347 -3.85 -1.10 -8.36
CA GLY A 347 -4.58 -1.14 -9.63
C GLY A 347 -3.91 -0.21 -10.64
N SER A 348 -3.83 -0.68 -11.88
CA SER A 348 -3.14 0.02 -12.96
C SER A 348 -4.05 0.28 -14.17
N GLU A 349 -3.64 1.23 -14.99
CA GLU A 349 -4.30 1.57 -16.26
C GLU A 349 -4.18 0.43 -17.30
N ASP A 350 -3.24 -0.50 -17.10
CA ASP A 350 -3.11 -1.71 -17.92
C ASP A 350 -4.28 -2.69 -17.74
N GLY A 351 -5.13 -2.49 -16.72
CA GLY A 351 -6.24 -3.37 -16.36
C GLY A 351 -5.81 -4.56 -15.49
N VAL A 352 -4.67 -4.44 -14.83
CA VAL A 352 -4.10 -5.46 -13.94
C VAL A 352 -4.16 -4.99 -12.49
N VAL A 353 -4.68 -5.86 -11.61
CA VAL A 353 -4.55 -5.72 -10.16
C VAL A 353 -3.40 -6.60 -9.70
N LYS A 354 -2.45 -6.02 -8.96
CA LYS A 354 -1.38 -6.79 -8.30
C LYS A 354 -1.56 -6.74 -6.78
N LEU A 355 -1.38 -7.88 -6.13
CA LEU A 355 -1.31 -7.99 -4.69
C LEU A 355 0.13 -8.24 -4.23
N TRP A 356 0.54 -7.46 -3.24
CA TRP A 356 1.90 -7.43 -2.70
C TRP A 356 1.90 -7.88 -1.25
N ASP A 357 2.85 -8.73 -0.85
CA ASP A 357 3.11 -9.04 0.57
C ASP A 357 4.15 -8.04 1.09
N LEU A 358 3.73 -7.18 2.02
CA LEU A 358 4.56 -6.12 2.60
C LEU A 358 5.73 -6.66 3.42
N ARG A 359 5.69 -7.93 3.86
CA ARG A 359 6.79 -8.54 4.62
C ARG A 359 7.89 -9.07 3.72
N LYS A 360 7.51 -9.53 2.53
CA LYS A 360 8.44 -10.12 1.56
C LYS A 360 8.85 -9.13 0.48
N ALA A 361 8.16 -7.99 0.39
CA ALA A 361 8.33 -7.01 -0.66
C ALA A 361 8.16 -7.59 -2.08
N THR A 362 7.28 -8.59 -2.25
CA THR A 362 7.05 -9.26 -3.56
C THR A 362 5.57 -9.34 -3.92
N SER A 363 5.28 -9.31 -5.23
CA SER A 363 3.95 -9.63 -5.74
C SER A 363 3.73 -11.13 -5.67
N PHE A 364 2.63 -11.57 -5.04
CA PHE A 364 2.28 -12.98 -4.95
C PHE A 364 1.09 -13.35 -5.82
N TYR A 365 0.31 -12.36 -6.28
CA TYR A 365 -0.86 -12.58 -7.10
C TYR A 365 -1.05 -11.42 -8.09
N GLU A 366 -1.47 -11.76 -9.30
CA GLU A 366 -1.75 -10.84 -10.38
C GLU A 366 -3.04 -11.25 -11.07
N LEU A 367 -3.99 -10.32 -11.16
CA LEU A 367 -5.26 -10.51 -11.83
C LEU A 367 -5.30 -9.62 -13.08
N CYS A 368 -5.31 -10.25 -14.25
CA CYS A 368 -5.49 -9.56 -15.52
C CYS A 368 -6.95 -9.62 -15.95
N LEU A 369 -7.70 -8.55 -15.64
CA LEU A 369 -9.15 -8.51 -15.89
C LEU A 369 -9.50 -8.65 -17.38
N LYS A 370 -8.66 -8.12 -18.26
CA LYS A 370 -8.82 -8.25 -19.72
C LYS A 370 -8.83 -9.71 -20.20
N LYS A 371 -8.06 -10.59 -19.56
CA LYS A 371 -7.94 -12.01 -19.95
C LYS A 371 -9.11 -12.84 -19.43
N GLU A 372 -9.57 -12.58 -18.22
CA GLU A 372 -10.65 -13.35 -17.60
C GLU A 372 -12.02 -13.10 -18.24
N GLN A 373 -12.29 -11.87 -18.68
CA GLN A 373 -13.57 -11.53 -19.32
C GLN A 373 -13.38 -10.72 -20.61
N PRO A 374 -12.95 -11.35 -21.72
CA PRO A 374 -12.70 -10.67 -23.00
C PRO A 374 -13.96 -10.05 -23.63
N LYS A 375 -15.16 -10.42 -23.15
CA LYS A 375 -16.45 -9.91 -23.62
C LYS A 375 -16.80 -8.53 -23.07
N LEU A 376 -16.25 -8.14 -21.91
CA LEU A 376 -16.45 -6.82 -21.35
C LEU A 376 -15.36 -5.89 -21.90
N LYS A 377 -15.71 -4.63 -22.21
CA LYS A 377 -14.72 -3.57 -22.43
C LYS A 377 -14.08 -3.22 -21.08
N LEU A 378 -13.27 -4.13 -20.54
CA LEU A 378 -12.52 -3.93 -19.30
C LEU A 378 -11.38 -2.96 -19.60
N GLY A 379 -11.59 -1.74 -19.12
CA GLY A 379 -10.64 -0.64 -19.16
C GLY A 379 -9.87 -0.52 -17.86
N SER A 380 -9.13 0.58 -17.74
CA SER A 380 -8.33 0.99 -16.60
C SER A 380 -9.03 0.74 -15.25
N ILE A 381 -8.25 0.34 -14.25
CA ILE A 381 -8.75 0.21 -12.87
C ILE A 381 -8.82 1.61 -12.27
N TYR A 382 -9.95 1.97 -11.65
CA TYR A 382 -10.15 3.30 -11.06
C TYR A 382 -10.08 3.30 -9.54
N ALA A 383 -10.64 2.27 -8.90
CA ALA A 383 -10.63 2.16 -7.44
C ALA A 383 -10.54 0.69 -7.01
N ILE A 384 -9.85 0.47 -5.89
CA ILE A 384 -9.79 -0.81 -5.19
C ILE A 384 -10.06 -0.53 -3.73
N ASN A 385 -10.81 -1.42 -3.08
CA ASN A 385 -11.02 -1.34 -1.64
C ASN A 385 -11.16 -2.73 -1.02
N PHE A 386 -10.49 -2.96 0.11
CA PHE A 386 -10.64 -4.19 0.87
C PHE A 386 -11.87 -4.11 1.77
N ASP A 387 -12.46 -5.27 2.05
CA ASP A 387 -13.39 -5.39 3.17
C ASP A 387 -12.64 -5.31 4.51
N ALA A 388 -13.34 -4.97 5.59
CA ALA A 388 -12.73 -4.79 6.90
C ALA A 388 -12.12 -6.08 7.49
N SER A 389 -12.57 -7.26 7.07
CA SER A 389 -11.98 -8.56 7.42
C SER A 389 -10.71 -8.88 6.62
N GLY A 390 -10.50 -8.20 5.49
CA GLY A 390 -9.39 -8.42 4.57
C GLY A 390 -9.50 -9.73 3.75
N SER A 391 -10.64 -10.41 3.79
CA SER A 391 -10.90 -11.66 3.06
C SER A 391 -11.45 -11.43 1.67
N HIS A 392 -12.07 -10.27 1.44
CA HIS A 392 -12.59 -9.85 0.15
C HIS A 392 -12.03 -8.48 -0.23
N PHE A 393 -11.99 -8.21 -1.53
CA PHE A 393 -11.78 -6.85 -2.04
C PHE A 393 -12.63 -6.60 -3.26
N ALA A 394 -12.99 -5.34 -3.47
CA ALA A 394 -13.75 -4.89 -4.60
C ALA A 394 -12.86 -4.08 -5.54
N VAL A 395 -13.08 -4.27 -6.83
CA VAL A 395 -12.39 -3.58 -7.91
C VAL A 395 -13.41 -2.87 -8.78
N ALA A 396 -13.20 -1.57 -8.99
CA ALA A 396 -13.92 -0.79 -9.98
C ALA A 396 -13.11 -0.71 -11.28
N SER A 397 -13.64 -1.28 -12.36
CA SER A 397 -12.98 -1.34 -13.67
C SER A 397 -13.99 -1.03 -14.77
N ALA A 398 -13.75 0.02 -15.56
CA ALA A 398 -14.69 0.48 -16.59
C ALA A 398 -16.15 0.45 -16.10
N GLN A 399 -17.06 -0.31 -16.73
CA GLN A 399 -18.49 -0.35 -16.36
C GLN A 399 -18.86 -1.39 -15.30
N SER A 400 -17.88 -2.14 -14.76
CA SER A 400 -18.14 -3.22 -13.80
C SER A 400 -17.51 -2.98 -12.43
N VAL A 401 -18.22 -3.45 -11.41
CA VAL A 401 -17.70 -3.65 -10.05
C VAL A 401 -17.55 -5.14 -9.83
N GLN A 402 -16.35 -5.58 -9.45
CA GLN A 402 -16.06 -6.98 -9.19
C GLN A 402 -15.68 -7.17 -7.74
N VAL A 403 -16.23 -8.20 -7.11
CA VAL A 403 -15.89 -8.61 -5.74
C VAL A 403 -15.12 -9.91 -5.81
N LEU A 404 -13.91 -9.89 -5.26
CA LEU A 404 -13.01 -11.03 -5.19
C LEU A 404 -12.91 -11.55 -3.75
N LYS A 405 -12.72 -12.86 -3.62
CA LYS A 405 -12.56 -13.57 -2.36
C LYS A 405 -11.22 -14.29 -2.30
N GLU A 406 -10.59 -14.25 -1.14
CA GLU A 406 -9.42 -15.07 -0.82
C GLU A 406 -9.87 -16.51 -0.60
N VAL A 407 -9.56 -17.40 -1.55
CA VAL A 407 -9.88 -18.82 -1.47
C VAL A 407 -8.74 -19.60 -0.81
N SER A 408 -7.50 -19.20 -1.07
CA SER A 408 -6.32 -19.74 -0.40
C SER A 408 -5.21 -18.71 -0.30
N LYS A 409 -4.15 -19.04 0.46
CA LYS A 409 -2.93 -18.22 0.54
C LYS A 409 -2.33 -18.08 -0.87
N ASN A 410 -2.60 -16.96 -1.52
CA ASN A 410 -2.18 -16.57 -2.88
C ASN A 410 -3.14 -16.92 -4.02
N HIS A 411 -4.36 -17.35 -3.74
CA HIS A 411 -5.38 -17.54 -4.78
C HIS A 411 -6.63 -16.74 -4.47
N TRP A 412 -7.01 -15.90 -5.42
CA TRP A 412 -8.21 -15.08 -5.36
C TRP A 412 -9.11 -15.40 -6.54
N GLU A 413 -10.41 -15.46 -6.27
CA GLU A 413 -11.43 -15.76 -7.27
C GLU A 413 -12.46 -14.64 -7.31
N VAL A 414 -12.95 -14.35 -8.52
CA VAL A 414 -14.07 -13.42 -8.73
C VAL A 414 -15.36 -14.13 -8.33
N VAL A 415 -15.97 -13.68 -7.22
CA VAL A 415 -17.23 -14.25 -6.72
C VAL A 415 -18.42 -13.58 -7.42
N LYS A 416 -18.39 -12.25 -7.52
CA LYS A 416 -19.52 -11.47 -8.06
C LYS A 416 -19.05 -10.37 -8.98
N SER A 417 -19.80 -10.14 -10.05
CA SER A 417 -19.61 -9.02 -10.97
C SER A 417 -20.94 -8.28 -11.11
N PHE A 418 -20.94 -6.98 -10.81
CA PHE A 418 -22.04 -6.07 -11.04
C PHE A 418 -21.75 -5.22 -12.26
N SER A 419 -22.66 -5.20 -13.23
CA SER A 419 -22.54 -4.42 -14.48
C SER A 419 -23.69 -3.42 -14.64
N ASP A 420 -24.23 -2.96 -13.51
CA ASP A 420 -25.42 -2.11 -13.52
C ASP A 420 -25.17 -0.69 -14.02
N HIS A 421 -23.92 -0.21 -13.94
CA HIS A 421 -23.57 1.16 -14.33
C HIS A 421 -23.56 1.35 -15.85
N LYS A 422 -24.02 2.51 -16.29
CA LYS A 422 -24.07 2.86 -17.72
C LYS A 422 -22.74 3.47 -18.20
N ALA A 423 -21.94 4.02 -17.30
CA ALA A 423 -20.64 4.62 -17.59
C ALA A 423 -19.56 4.07 -16.65
N THR A 424 -18.34 4.60 -16.78
CA THR A 424 -17.18 4.16 -16.02
C THR A 424 -17.37 4.37 -14.52
N VAL A 425 -17.26 3.29 -13.74
CA VAL A 425 -17.22 3.27 -12.29
C VAL A 425 -15.89 3.88 -11.83
N THR A 426 -16.01 4.87 -10.95
CA THR A 426 -14.90 5.71 -10.48
C THR A 426 -14.50 5.40 -9.05
N GLY A 427 -15.43 4.90 -8.24
CA GLY A 427 -15.22 4.66 -6.81
C GLY A 427 -15.96 3.41 -6.35
N VAL A 428 -15.35 2.70 -5.40
CA VAL A 428 -15.94 1.56 -4.73
C VAL A 428 -15.49 1.51 -3.28
N GLN A 429 -16.41 1.23 -2.36
CA GLN A 429 -16.10 1.08 -0.94
C GLN A 429 -17.07 0.14 -0.24
N PHE A 430 -16.52 -0.79 0.55
CA PHE A 430 -17.28 -1.58 1.49
C PHE A 430 -17.64 -0.75 2.72
N ALA A 431 -18.84 -0.97 3.24
CA ALA A 431 -19.17 -0.53 4.58
C ALA A 431 -18.24 -1.21 5.59
N GLN A 432 -17.93 -0.54 6.70
CA GLN A 432 -16.95 -1.06 7.67
C GLN A 432 -17.43 -2.36 8.31
N ASP A 433 -18.73 -2.56 8.45
CA ASP A 433 -19.35 -3.80 8.91
C ASP A 433 -19.43 -4.90 7.84
N SER A 434 -18.96 -4.63 6.62
CA SER A 434 -19.05 -5.50 5.44
C SER A 434 -20.50 -5.87 5.06
N SER A 435 -21.50 -5.09 5.48
CA SER A 435 -22.93 -5.42 5.25
C SER A 435 -23.45 -4.98 3.88
N PHE A 436 -22.84 -3.96 3.27
CA PHE A 436 -23.17 -3.50 1.94
C PHE A 436 -21.93 -2.92 1.22
N LEU A 437 -22.05 -2.77 -0.10
CA LEU A 437 -21.04 -2.17 -0.97
C LEU A 437 -21.64 -0.98 -1.70
N VAL A 438 -20.86 0.09 -1.81
CA VAL A 438 -21.25 1.29 -2.56
C VAL A 438 -20.34 1.46 -3.76
N SER A 439 -20.93 1.81 -4.90
CA SER A 439 -20.19 2.21 -6.09
C SER A 439 -20.69 3.54 -6.66
N THR A 440 -19.75 4.28 -7.24
CA THR A 440 -20.02 5.54 -7.93
C THR A 440 -19.54 5.48 -9.37
N SER A 441 -20.23 6.18 -10.27
CA SER A 441 -19.89 6.19 -11.69
C SER A 441 -20.01 7.57 -12.32
N MET A 442 -19.38 7.71 -13.48
CA MET A 442 -19.52 8.86 -14.37
C MET A 442 -20.95 9.03 -14.90
N ASP A 443 -21.82 8.02 -14.74
CA ASP A 443 -23.25 8.10 -15.05
C ASP A 443 -24.07 8.86 -14.00
N ARG A 444 -23.39 9.46 -13.00
CA ARG A 444 -23.94 10.26 -11.90
C ARG A 444 -24.63 9.45 -10.81
N SER A 445 -24.66 8.12 -10.95
CA SER A 445 -25.29 7.25 -9.97
C SER A 445 -24.35 6.87 -8.83
N LEU A 446 -24.90 6.96 -7.62
CA LEU A 446 -24.45 6.26 -6.43
C LEU A 446 -25.32 5.01 -6.31
N LYS A 447 -24.72 3.82 -6.35
CA LYS A 447 -25.42 2.54 -6.21
C LYS A 447 -25.01 1.82 -4.96
N LEU A 448 -26.00 1.23 -4.28
CA LEU A 448 -25.80 0.43 -3.08
C LEU A 448 -26.19 -1.02 -3.38
N TYR A 449 -25.30 -1.95 -3.04
CA TYR A 449 -25.49 -3.40 -3.17
C TYR A 449 -25.50 -4.06 -1.80
N ARG A 450 -26.47 -4.94 -1.58
CA ARG A 450 -26.65 -5.73 -0.36
C ARG A 450 -27.35 -7.04 -0.69
#